data_AF-A0A218PUZ7-F1
#
_entry.id   AF-A0A218PUZ7-F1
#
_cell.length_a   1.000
_cell.length_b   1.000
_cell.length_c   1.000
_cell.angle_alpha   90.00
_cell.angle_beta   90.00
_cell.angle_gamma   90.00
#
_symmetry.space_group_name_H-M   'P 1'
#
loop_
_entity.id
_entity.type
_entity.pdbx_description
1 polymer ?
#
loop_
_entity_poly.entity_id
_entity_poly.type
_entity_poly.pdbx_seq_one_letter_code
_entity_poly.pdbx_strand_id
1 'polypeptide(L)'
;MTDPVKRDITPGMTLHGVRRDKTKGNNWAQYTVGEPLKSADNRGEGGAGYLHRLLPRSKPRLVGKFYKSSTRTRLQRDREYAQRLIYLVFNRHILLHDLPFVAWPRRCLFLHKPQTPQEMRSALIGITMAELADTRPLSAYLGNPDYRDVMTPTLAAKIGVTIAQQLALMHAHPWRFVLGDFSANNIHIHADLKKVTFIDADSYQFTGTAKGETHLFFNGNVTPHYESPDMDAMRKAGEFKTSHDDFLLAINLYYLLLAGFKVPRHPFEARDSTHGELIRKRIFPVDNPKTYAQPQSVVDAYRCLPEPVRKAFTRTFSTPSVVTASEWAAILKNTAVIRELAYAS
;
A
#
# COMPACT_ATOMS: atom_id res chain seq x y z
N MET A 1 -39.49 7.41 8.00
CA MET A 1 -38.12 7.57 8.57
C MET A 1 -37.14 7.43 7.42
N THR A 2 -36.49 8.52 7.03
CA THR A 2 -35.47 8.51 5.98
C THR A 2 -34.25 7.73 6.47
N ASP A 3 -33.76 6.82 5.64
CA ASP A 3 -32.61 5.97 5.94
C ASP A 3 -31.39 6.83 6.36
N PRO A 4 -30.95 6.78 7.64
CA PRO A 4 -29.90 7.65 8.16
C PRO A 4 -28.53 7.42 7.51
N VAL A 5 -28.38 6.37 6.69
CA VAL A 5 -27.10 5.93 6.10
C VAL A 5 -26.71 6.74 4.85
N LYS A 6 -27.60 7.57 4.29
CA LYS A 6 -27.32 8.35 3.06
C LYS A 6 -26.79 9.77 3.27
N ARG A 7 -26.47 10.20 4.50
CA ARG A 7 -25.79 11.49 4.65
C ARG A 7 -24.35 11.35 4.16
N ASP A 8 -24.04 12.06 3.09
CA ASP A 8 -22.67 12.33 2.68
C ASP A 8 -21.99 13.13 3.79
N ILE A 9 -20.73 12.80 4.06
CA ILE A 9 -19.94 13.49 5.08
C ILE A 9 -19.58 14.87 4.53
N THR A 10 -20.04 15.94 5.18
CA THR A 10 -19.81 17.32 4.75
C THR A 10 -18.96 18.10 5.75
N PRO A 11 -18.21 19.13 5.29
CA PRO A 11 -17.53 20.06 6.18
C PRO A 11 -18.50 20.65 7.23
N GLY A 12 -17.99 20.85 8.46
CA GLY A 12 -18.76 21.32 9.61
C GLY A 12 -19.43 20.22 10.44
N MET A 13 -19.56 19.00 9.92
CA MET A 13 -20.12 17.88 10.70
C MET A 13 -19.26 17.55 11.93
N THR A 14 -19.91 17.30 13.06
CA THR A 14 -19.25 16.82 14.28
C THR A 14 -19.18 15.30 14.27
N LEU A 15 -18.02 14.78 14.68
CA LEU A 15 -17.70 13.35 14.72
C LEU A 15 -17.15 12.97 16.09
N HIS A 16 -17.31 11.70 16.45
CA HIS A 16 -16.70 11.09 17.62
C HIS A 16 -15.68 10.04 17.17
N GLY A 17 -14.42 10.25 17.54
CA GLY A 17 -13.33 9.31 17.26
C GLY A 17 -12.90 8.55 18.50
N VAL A 18 -12.85 7.22 18.43
CA VAL A 18 -12.43 6.35 19.56
C VAL A 18 -11.19 5.54 19.24
N ARG A 19 -10.37 5.33 20.27
CA ARG A 19 -9.32 4.30 20.30
C ARG A 19 -9.28 3.68 21.68
N ARG A 20 -8.64 2.52 21.82
CA ARG A 20 -8.33 1.94 23.12
C ARG A 20 -7.10 2.60 23.72
N ASP A 21 -7.21 3.03 24.96
CA ASP A 21 -6.12 3.40 25.84
C ASP A 21 -5.81 2.21 26.76
N LYS A 22 -4.53 1.90 26.99
CA LYS A 22 -4.12 0.78 27.84
C LYS A 22 -4.62 0.93 29.28
N THR A 23 -4.74 2.17 29.76
CA THR A 23 -4.96 2.49 31.17
C THR A 23 -6.33 3.07 31.45
N LYS A 24 -6.94 3.76 30.46
CA LYS A 24 -8.19 4.52 30.63
C LYS A 24 -9.38 3.95 29.85
N GLY A 25 -9.26 2.74 29.31
CA GLY A 25 -10.31 2.13 28.50
C GLY A 25 -10.51 2.87 27.17
N ASN A 26 -11.75 3.14 26.77
CA ASN A 26 -12.04 3.83 25.50
C ASN A 26 -11.75 5.33 25.62
N ASN A 27 -10.75 5.80 24.88
CA ASN A 27 -10.41 7.21 24.78
C ASN A 27 -11.17 7.84 23.61
N TRP A 28 -12.12 8.73 23.92
CA TRP A 28 -12.93 9.45 22.94
C TRP A 28 -12.35 10.84 22.66
N ALA A 29 -12.44 11.26 21.40
CA ALA A 29 -12.16 12.63 20.96
C ALA A 29 -13.30 13.11 20.06
N GLN A 30 -13.61 14.39 20.11
CA GLN A 30 -14.54 15.02 19.19
C GLN A 30 -13.76 15.68 18.05
N TYR A 31 -14.26 15.56 16.83
CA TYR A 31 -13.70 16.21 15.66
C TYR A 31 -14.78 16.98 14.90
N THR A 32 -14.36 18.00 14.15
CA THR A 32 -15.17 18.62 13.11
C THR A 32 -14.55 18.29 11.75
N VAL A 33 -15.38 17.89 10.79
CA VAL A 33 -14.96 17.67 9.40
C VAL A 33 -14.56 19.01 8.80
N GLY A 34 -13.32 19.12 8.33
CA GLY A 34 -12.84 20.28 7.61
C GLY A 34 -12.88 20.08 6.10
N GLU A 35 -12.02 20.85 5.42
CA GLU A 35 -11.90 20.81 3.98
C GLU A 35 -11.50 19.43 3.44
N PRO A 36 -12.04 19.03 2.27
CA PRO A 36 -11.59 17.84 1.58
C PRO A 36 -10.11 17.96 1.21
N LEU A 37 -9.39 16.86 1.32
CA LEU A 37 -8.05 16.74 0.75
C LEU A 37 -8.21 16.44 -0.73
N LYS A 38 -7.85 17.41 -1.56
CA LYS A 38 -7.69 17.18 -2.99
C LYS A 38 -6.50 16.24 -3.19
N SER A 39 -6.70 15.13 -3.87
CA SER A 39 -5.61 14.29 -4.35
C SER A 39 -4.81 15.03 -5.44
N ALA A 40 -3.66 14.47 -5.82
CA ALA A 40 -2.83 15.01 -6.90
C ALA A 40 -3.54 15.06 -8.27
N ASP A 41 -4.57 14.23 -8.48
CA ASP A 41 -5.45 14.24 -9.67
C ASP A 41 -6.73 15.07 -9.47
N ASN A 42 -6.77 15.96 -8.47
CA ASN A 42 -7.92 16.80 -8.11
C ASN A 42 -9.21 16.05 -7.72
N ARG A 43 -9.14 14.72 -7.54
CA ARG A 43 -10.26 13.90 -7.08
C ARG A 43 -10.09 13.67 -5.59
N GLY A 44 -10.82 14.41 -4.75
CA GLY A 44 -10.89 14.14 -3.29
C GLY A 44 -11.51 12.77 -2.92
N GLU A 45 -11.54 11.82 -3.87
CA GLU A 45 -12.18 10.53 -3.82
C GLU A 45 -11.19 9.42 -4.17
N GLY A 46 -10.93 8.52 -3.22
CA GLY A 46 -10.36 7.21 -3.53
C GLY A 46 -11.47 6.20 -3.89
N GLY A 47 -11.06 4.99 -4.29
CA GLY A 47 -12.00 3.91 -4.61
C GLY A 47 -12.93 3.52 -3.45
N ALA A 48 -12.44 3.62 -2.20
CA ALA A 48 -13.18 3.24 -1.00
C ALA A 48 -13.82 4.41 -0.22
N GLY A 49 -13.47 5.67 -0.49
CA GLY A 49 -13.84 6.76 0.40
C GLY A 49 -13.34 8.16 0.04
N TYR A 50 -13.68 9.10 0.90
CA TYR A 50 -13.30 10.51 0.84
C TYR A 50 -12.29 10.82 1.94
N LEU A 51 -11.35 11.73 1.65
CA LEU A 51 -10.38 12.21 2.64
C LEU A 51 -10.71 13.65 3.02
N HIS A 52 -10.87 13.94 4.31
CA HIS A 52 -11.00 15.31 4.81
C HIS A 52 -10.01 15.58 5.93
N ARG A 53 -9.59 16.83 6.07
CA ARG A 53 -8.88 17.28 7.27
C ARG A 53 -9.82 17.28 8.47
N LEU A 54 -9.28 17.03 9.65
CA LEU A 54 -10.07 17.06 10.90
C LEU A 54 -9.62 18.21 11.80
N LEU A 55 -10.61 18.84 12.45
CA LEU A 55 -10.43 19.89 13.47
C LEU A 55 -10.78 19.36 14.86
N PRO A 56 -10.18 19.87 15.96
CA PRO A 56 -9.07 20.81 15.95
C PRO A 56 -7.80 20.18 15.36
N ARG A 57 -6.93 21.02 14.78
CA ARG A 57 -5.64 20.55 14.27
C ARG A 57 -4.83 19.99 15.44
N SER A 58 -4.33 18.78 15.27
CA SER A 58 -3.46 18.11 16.24
C SER A 58 -2.04 17.94 15.67
N LYS A 59 -1.10 17.49 16.51
CA LYS A 59 0.24 17.09 16.09
C LYS A 59 0.41 15.57 16.32
N PRO A 60 0.61 14.76 15.28
CA PRO A 60 0.55 15.14 13.86
C PRO A 60 -0.87 15.55 13.44
N ARG A 61 -0.97 16.27 12.32
CA ARG A 61 -2.27 16.60 11.72
C ARG A 61 -3.00 15.30 11.35
N LEU A 62 -4.32 15.33 11.48
CA LEU A 62 -5.16 14.16 11.23
C LEU A 62 -6.07 14.39 10.03
N VAL A 63 -6.28 13.30 9.30
CA VAL A 63 -7.23 13.20 8.20
C VAL A 63 -8.25 12.11 8.55
N GLY A 64 -9.50 12.32 8.16
CA GLY A 64 -10.54 11.30 8.20
C GLY A 64 -10.69 10.66 6.84
N LYS A 65 -10.58 9.33 6.76
CA LYS A 65 -11.01 8.52 5.62
C LYS A 65 -12.44 8.07 5.87
N PHE A 66 -13.37 8.57 5.07
CA PHE A 66 -14.80 8.31 5.20
C PHE A 66 -15.25 7.36 4.10
N TYR A 67 -15.89 6.26 4.49
CA TYR A 67 -16.24 5.22 3.54
C TYR A 67 -17.48 5.58 2.72
N LYS A 68 -17.45 5.27 1.42
CA LYS A 68 -18.61 5.43 0.51
C LYS A 68 -19.78 4.56 0.98
N SER A 69 -21.00 4.89 0.55
CA SER A 69 -22.20 4.16 0.94
C SER A 69 -22.12 2.66 0.67
N SER A 70 -21.54 2.22 -0.45
CA SER A 70 -21.29 0.80 -0.75
C SER A 70 -20.39 0.13 0.29
N THR A 71 -19.28 0.77 0.66
CA THR A 71 -18.36 0.29 1.69
C THR A 71 -18.99 0.32 3.08
N ARG A 72 -19.82 1.32 3.42
CA ARG A 72 -20.60 1.35 4.66
C ARG A 72 -21.60 0.20 4.73
N THR A 73 -22.31 -0.09 3.64
CA THR A 73 -23.19 -1.26 3.56
C THR A 73 -22.41 -2.56 3.76
N ARG A 74 -21.20 -2.67 3.20
CA ARG A 74 -20.30 -3.81 3.45
C ARG A 74 -19.91 -3.89 4.93
N LEU A 75 -19.47 -2.80 5.55
CA LEU A 75 -19.14 -2.74 6.99
C LEU A 75 -20.29 -3.22 7.89
N GLN A 76 -21.53 -2.91 7.51
CA GLN A 76 -22.72 -3.31 8.26
C GLN A 76 -23.07 -4.80 8.10
N ARG A 77 -22.85 -5.36 6.90
CA ARG A 77 -23.18 -6.76 6.57
C ARG A 77 -22.06 -7.74 6.92
N ASP A 78 -20.82 -7.34 6.69
CA ASP A 78 -19.60 -8.11 6.91
C ASP A 78 -19.00 -7.71 8.26
N ARG A 79 -19.34 -8.51 9.29
CA ARG A 79 -18.90 -8.25 10.67
C ARG A 79 -17.38 -8.30 10.80
N GLU A 80 -16.70 -9.11 9.99
CA GLU A 80 -15.25 -9.26 10.04
C GLU A 80 -14.56 -8.01 9.49
N TYR A 81 -15.13 -7.40 8.46
CA TYR A 81 -14.58 -6.18 7.86
C TYR A 81 -14.55 -5.00 8.86
N ALA A 82 -15.64 -4.76 9.61
CA ALA A 82 -15.64 -3.72 10.65
C ALA A 82 -14.74 -4.10 11.84
N GLN A 83 -14.76 -5.37 12.24
CA GLN A 83 -13.93 -5.88 13.34
C GLN A 83 -12.44 -5.72 13.06
N ARG A 84 -12.00 -5.93 11.81
CA ARG A 84 -10.62 -5.71 11.35
C ARG A 84 -10.14 -4.29 11.66
N LEU A 85 -10.91 -3.28 11.25
CA LEU A 85 -10.56 -1.87 11.41
C LEU A 85 -10.47 -1.47 12.89
N ILE A 86 -11.47 -1.90 13.68
CA ILE A 86 -11.48 -1.68 15.13
C ILE A 86 -10.24 -2.32 15.75
N TYR A 87 -9.89 -3.54 15.35
CA TYR A 87 -8.74 -4.26 15.86
C TYR A 87 -7.42 -3.54 15.58
N LEU A 88 -7.20 -3.06 14.34
CA LEU A 88 -6.03 -2.27 13.97
C LEU A 88 -5.92 -0.99 14.80
N VAL A 89 -7.02 -0.24 14.93
CA VAL A 89 -7.05 1.01 15.71
C VAL A 89 -6.73 0.76 17.18
N PHE A 90 -7.31 -0.28 17.77
CA PHE A 90 -7.23 -0.52 19.22
C PHE A 90 -5.85 -1.06 19.64
N ASN A 91 -5.16 -1.70 18.71
CA ASN A 91 -3.82 -2.26 18.93
C ASN A 91 -2.70 -1.46 18.24
N ARG A 92 -3.01 -0.30 17.65
CA ARG A 92 -2.04 0.55 16.94
C ARG A 92 -0.76 0.81 17.72
N HIS A 93 -0.83 0.91 19.04
CA HIS A 93 0.34 1.21 19.87
C HIS A 93 1.42 0.12 19.80
N ILE A 94 1.05 -1.14 19.56
CA ILE A 94 1.98 -2.25 19.31
C ILE A 94 2.58 -2.04 17.91
N LEU A 95 1.70 -1.90 16.92
CA LEU A 95 2.07 -1.78 15.51
C LEU A 95 2.94 -0.56 15.20
N LEU A 96 2.75 0.56 15.89
CA LEU A 96 3.54 1.76 15.64
C LEU A 96 5.01 1.60 16.06
N HIS A 97 5.25 0.81 17.10
CA HIS A 97 6.60 0.56 17.57
C HIS A 97 7.35 -0.34 16.58
N ASP A 98 6.71 -1.44 16.18
CA ASP A 98 7.36 -2.47 15.35
C ASP A 98 7.38 -2.09 13.86
N LEU A 99 6.38 -1.35 13.40
CA LEU A 99 6.15 -0.99 12.00
C LEU A 99 5.89 0.53 11.86
N PRO A 100 6.87 1.39 12.19
CA PRO A 100 6.69 2.85 12.26
C PRO A 100 6.54 3.51 10.88
N PHE A 101 6.85 2.79 9.81
CA PHE A 101 6.77 3.24 8.42
C PHE A 101 5.37 3.03 7.80
N VAL A 102 4.39 2.54 8.56
CA VAL A 102 3.01 2.38 8.07
C VAL A 102 2.12 3.48 8.63
N ALA A 103 1.28 4.07 7.77
CA ALA A 103 0.27 5.05 8.15
C ALA A 103 -0.94 4.37 8.82
N TRP A 104 -0.74 3.81 10.03
CA TRP A 104 -1.78 3.06 10.74
C TRP A 104 -3.03 3.87 11.09
N PRO A 105 -4.24 3.27 10.97
CA PRO A 105 -5.49 3.85 11.47
C PRO A 105 -5.41 4.20 12.96
N ARG A 106 -5.75 5.44 13.31
CA ARG A 106 -5.57 6.01 14.66
C ARG A 106 -6.80 5.96 15.55
N ARG A 107 -7.99 6.12 14.95
CA ARG A 107 -9.29 6.13 15.63
C ARG A 107 -10.37 5.66 14.67
N CYS A 108 -11.35 4.93 15.17
CA CYS A 108 -12.60 4.69 14.47
C CYS A 108 -13.50 5.93 14.60
N LEU A 109 -14.18 6.32 13.53
CA LEU A 109 -15.03 7.51 13.46
C LEU A 109 -16.53 7.15 13.42
N PHE A 110 -17.33 7.92 14.15
CA PHE A 110 -18.77 7.76 14.29
C PHE A 110 -19.49 9.12 14.27
N LEU A 111 -20.74 9.16 13.80
CA LEU A 111 -21.61 10.33 13.95
C LEU A 111 -22.11 10.50 15.39
N HIS A 112 -22.38 9.39 16.08
CA HIS A 112 -22.81 9.33 17.48
C HIS A 112 -21.98 8.30 18.23
N LYS A 113 -21.77 8.49 19.53
CA LYS A 113 -20.99 7.55 20.34
C LYS A 113 -21.75 6.21 20.48
N PRO A 114 -21.28 5.09 19.89
CA PRO A 114 -21.85 3.77 20.15
C PRO A 114 -21.68 3.39 21.63
N GLN A 115 -22.71 2.77 22.19
CA GLN A 115 -22.74 2.29 23.58
C GLN A 115 -22.30 0.83 23.69
N THR A 116 -22.46 0.05 22.60
CA THR A 116 -22.12 -1.38 22.59
C THR A 116 -21.07 -1.72 21.52
N PRO A 117 -20.32 -2.83 21.67
CA PRO A 117 -19.42 -3.31 20.61
C PRO A 117 -20.14 -3.64 19.30
N GLN A 118 -21.41 -4.05 19.37
CA GLN A 118 -22.22 -4.32 18.19
C GLN A 118 -22.58 -3.03 17.45
N GLU A 119 -23.00 -1.99 18.17
CA GLU A 119 -23.22 -0.65 17.61
C GLU A 119 -21.93 -0.07 17.02
N MET A 120 -20.79 -0.30 17.67
CA MET A 120 -19.50 0.16 17.15
C MET A 120 -19.17 -0.45 15.78
N ARG A 121 -19.57 -1.70 15.52
CA ARG A 121 -19.38 -2.30 14.19
C ARG A 121 -20.34 -1.71 13.15
N SER A 122 -21.62 -1.59 13.48
CA SER A 122 -22.64 -1.14 12.52
C SER A 122 -22.62 0.36 12.23
N ALA A 123 -22.14 1.17 13.18
CA ALA A 123 -22.10 2.63 13.07
C ALA A 123 -20.76 3.18 12.53
N LEU A 124 -19.78 2.32 12.23
CA LEU A 124 -18.47 2.75 11.74
C LEU A 124 -18.59 3.44 10.38
N ILE A 125 -18.22 4.72 10.31
CA ILE A 125 -18.29 5.51 9.06
C ILE A 125 -16.92 5.79 8.46
N GLY A 126 -15.83 5.56 9.20
CA GLY A 126 -14.49 5.89 8.77
C GLY A 126 -13.43 5.69 9.83
N ILE A 127 -12.22 6.09 9.49
CA ILE A 127 -11.06 6.06 10.38
C ILE A 127 -10.27 7.35 10.29
N THR A 128 -9.53 7.68 11.34
CA THR A 128 -8.51 8.73 11.28
C THR A 128 -7.15 8.16 10.92
N MET A 129 -6.35 8.93 10.20
CA MET A 129 -4.94 8.63 9.90
C MET A 129 -4.11 9.90 10.09
N ALA A 130 -2.78 9.75 10.14
CA ALA A 130 -1.91 10.92 10.07
C ALA A 130 -1.95 11.53 8.66
N GLU A 131 -2.02 12.85 8.56
CA GLU A 131 -1.77 13.55 7.29
C GLU A 131 -0.31 13.35 6.92
N LEU A 132 -0.03 12.78 5.75
CA LEU A 132 1.32 12.68 5.22
C LEU A 132 1.69 14.01 4.55
N ALA A 133 2.36 14.87 5.30
CA ALA A 133 2.95 16.09 4.75
C ALA A 133 4.24 15.76 3.98
N ASP A 134 4.50 16.51 2.91
CA ASP A 134 5.75 16.44 2.15
C ASP A 134 6.10 15.04 1.64
N THR A 135 5.09 14.27 1.22
CA THR A 135 5.27 12.98 0.56
C THR A 135 4.63 12.97 -0.81
N ARG A 136 5.09 12.07 -1.68
CA ARG A 136 4.46 11.78 -2.98
C ARG A 136 4.35 10.26 -3.16
N PRO A 137 3.26 9.76 -3.75
CA PRO A 137 3.20 8.34 -4.10
C PRO A 137 4.28 8.00 -5.13
N LEU A 138 4.78 6.77 -5.12
CA LEU A 138 5.77 6.28 -6.08
C LEU A 138 5.27 6.49 -7.52
N SER A 139 3.97 6.29 -7.77
CA SER A 139 3.34 6.55 -9.07
C SER A 139 3.57 7.96 -9.60
N ALA A 140 3.71 8.97 -8.74
CA ALA A 140 4.02 10.33 -9.18
C ALA A 140 5.43 10.45 -9.78
N TYR A 141 6.43 9.74 -9.22
CA TYR A 141 7.78 9.67 -9.78
C TYR A 141 7.83 8.89 -11.10
N LEU A 142 6.91 7.93 -11.27
CA LEU A 142 6.79 7.16 -12.51
C LEU A 142 6.09 7.99 -13.61
N GLY A 143 5.05 8.75 -13.27
CA GLY A 143 4.22 9.48 -14.23
C GLY A 143 4.67 10.91 -14.57
N ASN A 144 5.36 11.60 -13.66
CA ASN A 144 5.74 13.01 -13.85
C ASN A 144 7.26 13.14 -14.09
N PRO A 145 7.69 13.68 -15.26
CA PRO A 145 9.10 13.91 -15.59
C PRO A 145 9.86 14.74 -14.55
N ASP A 146 9.28 15.83 -14.04
CA ASP A 146 9.95 16.74 -13.08
C ASP A 146 10.34 16.01 -11.78
N TYR A 147 9.47 15.10 -11.32
CA TYR A 147 9.77 14.27 -10.15
C TYR A 147 10.72 13.13 -10.51
N ARG A 148 10.68 12.63 -11.74
CA ARG A 148 11.60 11.60 -12.22
C ARG A 148 13.02 12.13 -12.38
N ASP A 149 13.20 13.40 -12.70
CA ASP A 149 14.52 13.97 -12.99
C ASP A 149 15.47 13.90 -11.81
N VAL A 150 14.95 14.02 -10.58
CA VAL A 150 15.73 13.83 -9.35
C VAL A 150 16.08 12.36 -9.05
N MET A 151 15.43 11.40 -9.73
CA MET A 151 15.64 9.96 -9.53
C MET A 151 16.83 9.46 -10.37
N THR A 152 17.98 9.24 -9.75
CA THR A 152 19.11 8.53 -10.37
C THR A 152 19.01 7.02 -10.12
N PRO A 153 19.69 6.15 -10.89
CA PRO A 153 19.69 4.71 -10.67
C PRO A 153 20.17 4.32 -9.25
N THR A 154 21.19 5.01 -8.75
CA THR A 154 21.69 4.80 -7.38
C THR A 154 20.65 5.20 -6.32
N LEU A 155 19.94 6.32 -6.52
CA LEU A 155 18.90 6.75 -5.60
C LEU A 155 17.70 5.80 -5.63
N ALA A 156 17.28 5.39 -6.83
CA ALA A 156 16.23 4.39 -7.04
C ALA A 156 16.56 3.09 -6.28
N ALA A 157 17.80 2.59 -6.36
CA ALA A 157 18.22 1.41 -5.61
C ALA A 157 18.16 1.63 -4.09
N LYS A 158 18.60 2.78 -3.56
CA LYS A 158 18.52 3.09 -2.12
C LYS A 158 17.07 3.15 -1.60
N ILE A 159 16.17 3.74 -2.38
CA ILE A 159 14.73 3.74 -2.07
C ILE A 159 14.20 2.30 -2.14
N GLY A 160 14.56 1.54 -3.17
CA GLY A 160 14.18 0.14 -3.34
C GLY A 160 14.62 -0.74 -2.17
N VAL A 161 15.85 -0.57 -1.67
CA VAL A 161 16.33 -1.21 -0.43
C VAL A 161 15.39 -0.89 0.74
N THR A 162 15.03 0.38 0.92
CA THR A 162 14.17 0.82 2.02
C THR A 162 12.80 0.15 1.93
N ILE A 163 12.18 0.14 0.74
CA ILE A 163 10.89 -0.53 0.49
C ILE A 163 10.99 -2.02 0.81
N ALA A 164 12.01 -2.70 0.30
CA ALA A 164 12.20 -4.14 0.48
C ALA A 164 12.43 -4.51 1.95
N GLN A 165 13.23 -3.74 2.68
CA GLN A 165 13.44 -3.96 4.12
C GLN A 165 12.16 -3.75 4.94
N GLN A 166 11.39 -2.71 4.63
CA GLN A 166 10.12 -2.44 5.30
C GLN A 166 9.10 -3.55 5.05
N LEU A 167 9.02 -4.06 3.81
CA LEU A 167 8.15 -5.19 3.49
C LEU A 167 8.60 -6.48 4.20
N ALA A 168 9.91 -6.74 4.26
CA ALA A 168 10.46 -7.88 5.01
C ALA A 168 10.09 -7.82 6.51
N LEU A 169 10.12 -6.63 7.12
CA LEU A 169 9.68 -6.43 8.51
C LEU A 169 8.17 -6.69 8.67
N MET A 170 7.35 -6.28 7.70
CA MET A 170 5.91 -6.59 7.69
C MET A 170 5.66 -8.10 7.67
N HIS A 171 6.35 -8.83 6.78
CA HIS A 171 6.20 -10.28 6.64
C HIS A 171 6.69 -11.06 7.85
N ALA A 172 7.76 -10.57 8.50
CA ALA A 172 8.32 -11.18 9.71
C ALA A 172 7.53 -10.85 10.99
N HIS A 173 6.61 -9.88 10.94
CA HIS A 173 5.85 -9.47 12.11
C HIS A 173 4.96 -10.63 12.62
N PRO A 174 4.80 -10.84 13.94
CA PRO A 174 3.99 -11.93 14.49
C PRO A 174 2.52 -11.95 14.04
N TRP A 175 2.03 -10.82 13.52
CA TRP A 175 0.67 -10.71 12.97
C TRP A 175 0.57 -11.13 11.50
N ARG A 176 1.67 -11.63 10.90
CA ARG A 176 1.69 -12.18 9.54
C ARG A 176 1.03 -11.26 8.52
N PHE A 177 1.49 -10.00 8.46
CA PHE A 177 0.91 -9.04 7.54
C PHE A 177 1.19 -9.42 6.08
N VAL A 178 0.18 -9.27 5.24
CA VAL A 178 0.26 -9.27 3.78
C VAL A 178 -0.49 -8.04 3.29
N LEU A 179 0.17 -7.18 2.52
CA LEU A 179 -0.39 -5.90 2.10
C LEU A 179 -1.53 -6.14 1.10
N GLY A 180 -1.37 -7.12 0.19
CA GLY A 180 -2.34 -7.47 -0.83
C GLY A 180 -2.35 -6.47 -1.98
N ASP A 181 -2.70 -5.22 -1.71
CA ASP A 181 -2.67 -4.14 -2.71
C ASP A 181 -1.36 -3.34 -2.65
N PHE A 182 -0.23 -3.98 -2.94
CA PHE A 182 1.09 -3.34 -2.89
C PHE A 182 1.44 -2.59 -4.18
N SER A 183 0.59 -1.63 -4.56
CA SER A 183 0.77 -0.79 -5.75
C SER A 183 1.62 0.46 -5.50
N ALA A 184 2.15 1.06 -6.57
CA ALA A 184 2.92 2.30 -6.49
C ALA A 184 2.13 3.50 -5.92
N ASN A 185 0.80 3.43 -5.86
CA ASN A 185 -0.03 4.45 -5.20
C ASN A 185 0.01 4.32 -3.67
N ASN A 186 0.26 3.12 -3.15
CA ASN A 186 0.25 2.85 -1.72
C ASN A 186 1.66 2.97 -1.07
N ILE A 187 2.67 3.34 -1.86
CA ILE A 187 4.04 3.58 -1.43
C ILE A 187 4.34 5.07 -1.53
N HIS A 188 4.48 5.75 -0.40
CA HIS A 188 4.78 7.18 -0.36
C HIS A 188 6.25 7.43 -0.04
N ILE A 189 6.91 8.24 -0.86
CA ILE A 189 8.30 8.68 -0.68
C ILE A 189 8.27 10.10 -0.13
N HIS A 190 8.99 10.34 0.97
CA HIS A 190 9.14 11.67 1.57
C HIS A 190 9.99 12.56 0.68
N ALA A 191 9.79 13.88 0.75
CA ALA A 191 10.48 14.86 -0.09
C ALA A 191 12.01 14.84 0.08
N ASP A 192 12.52 14.36 1.22
CA ASP A 192 13.95 14.16 1.47
C ASP A 192 14.53 12.92 0.78
N LEU A 193 13.68 12.09 0.16
CA LEU A 193 13.99 10.84 -0.55
C LEU A 193 14.68 9.78 0.33
N LYS A 194 14.64 9.95 1.66
CA LYS A 194 15.28 9.05 2.64
C LYS A 194 14.28 8.18 3.38
N LYS A 195 13.00 8.52 3.33
CA LYS A 195 11.93 7.79 4.02
C LYS A 195 10.86 7.34 3.06
N VAL A 196 10.37 6.14 3.34
CA VAL A 196 9.20 5.56 2.69
C VAL A 196 8.13 5.30 3.74
N THR A 197 6.88 5.55 3.37
CA THR A 197 5.70 5.25 4.18
C THR A 197 4.71 4.43 3.37
N PHE A 198 4.25 3.31 3.91
CA PHE A 198 3.15 2.54 3.33
C PHE A 198 1.81 3.08 3.84
N ILE A 199 0.85 3.21 2.93
CA ILE A 199 -0.50 3.68 3.23
C ILE A 199 -1.54 2.61 2.92
N ASP A 200 -2.81 2.96 3.11
CA ASP A 200 -3.96 2.06 2.94
C ASP A 200 -3.90 0.84 3.86
N ALA A 201 -3.32 1.01 5.06
CA ALA A 201 -3.21 -0.08 6.05
C ALA A 201 -4.55 -0.63 6.54
N ASP A 202 -5.66 0.04 6.22
CA ASP A 202 -6.99 -0.48 6.45
C ASP A 202 -7.40 -1.58 5.45
N SER A 203 -6.63 -1.81 4.38
CA SER A 203 -6.86 -2.87 3.41
C SER A 203 -5.97 -4.11 3.59
N TYR A 204 -4.96 -4.06 4.47
CA TYR A 204 -4.01 -5.17 4.66
C TYR A 204 -4.69 -6.43 5.23
N GLN A 205 -4.16 -7.58 4.83
CA GLN A 205 -4.42 -8.85 5.46
C GLN A 205 -3.49 -9.05 6.67
N PHE A 206 -4.00 -9.62 7.74
CA PHE A 206 -3.20 -10.01 8.90
C PHE A 206 -3.91 -11.04 9.77
N THR A 207 -3.14 -11.77 10.57
CA THR A 207 -3.66 -12.58 11.67
C THR A 207 -3.68 -11.77 12.96
N GLY A 208 -4.80 -11.78 13.68
CA GLY A 208 -4.92 -11.16 15.00
C GLY A 208 -5.64 -12.07 15.98
N THR A 209 -5.24 -12.02 17.25
CA THR A 209 -5.95 -12.74 18.31
C THR A 209 -7.11 -11.88 18.83
N ALA A 210 -8.34 -12.31 18.60
CA ALA A 210 -9.53 -11.69 19.18
C ALA A 210 -10.24 -12.71 20.08
N LYS A 211 -10.55 -12.33 21.32
CA LYS A 211 -11.20 -13.23 22.31
C LYS A 211 -10.48 -14.56 22.57
N GLY A 212 -9.16 -14.61 22.40
CA GLY A 212 -8.35 -15.82 22.59
C GLY A 212 -8.23 -16.70 21.34
N GLU A 213 -8.91 -16.36 20.25
CA GLU A 213 -8.84 -17.07 18.98
C GLU A 213 -8.04 -16.28 17.96
N THR A 214 -7.22 -16.97 17.16
CA THR A 214 -6.48 -16.37 16.05
C THR A 214 -7.38 -16.31 14.82
N HIS A 215 -7.65 -15.10 14.32
CA HIS A 215 -8.44 -14.88 13.12
C HIS A 215 -7.55 -14.32 12.00
N LEU A 216 -7.77 -14.80 10.78
CA LEU A 216 -7.26 -14.18 9.56
C LEU A 216 -8.24 -13.10 9.10
N PHE A 217 -7.81 -11.85 9.07
CA PHE A 217 -8.58 -10.76 8.48
C PHE A 217 -8.19 -10.61 7.02
N PHE A 218 -8.99 -11.15 6.09
CA PHE A 218 -8.72 -11.10 4.65
C PHE A 218 -9.31 -9.86 3.96
N ASN A 219 -8.64 -9.39 2.91
CA ASN A 219 -9.20 -8.42 1.97
C ASN A 219 -8.68 -8.71 0.55
N GLY A 220 -9.57 -9.18 -0.34
CA GLY A 220 -9.18 -9.60 -1.69
C GLY A 220 -9.10 -8.48 -2.74
N ASN A 221 -9.26 -7.22 -2.34
CA ASN A 221 -9.20 -6.08 -3.25
C ASN A 221 -7.73 -5.78 -3.62
N VAL A 222 -7.46 -5.59 -4.91
CA VAL A 222 -6.12 -5.25 -5.43
C VAL A 222 -6.25 -4.23 -6.57
N THR A 223 -5.21 -3.45 -6.79
CA THR A 223 -5.09 -2.57 -7.96
C THR A 223 -4.87 -3.41 -9.22
N PRO A 224 -5.57 -3.13 -10.34
CA PRO A 224 -5.30 -3.80 -11.61
C PRO A 224 -3.82 -3.74 -12.00
N HIS A 225 -3.32 -4.82 -12.60
CA HIS A 225 -1.91 -5.00 -12.98
C HIS A 225 -0.93 -5.21 -11.82
N TYR A 226 -1.35 -5.00 -10.58
CA TYR A 226 -0.63 -5.42 -9.38
C TYR A 226 -1.16 -6.75 -8.88
N GLU A 227 -0.89 -7.79 -9.67
CA GLU A 227 -1.35 -9.15 -9.39
C GLU A 227 -0.21 -10.15 -9.52
N SER A 228 -0.19 -11.18 -8.66
CA SER A 228 0.74 -12.31 -8.82
C SER A 228 0.09 -13.42 -9.66
N PRO A 229 0.87 -14.32 -10.29
CA PRO A 229 0.33 -15.36 -11.17
C PRO A 229 -0.72 -16.26 -10.51
N ASP A 230 -0.61 -16.50 -9.20
CA ASP A 230 -1.49 -17.40 -8.43
C ASP A 230 -2.67 -16.68 -7.74
N MET A 231 -2.97 -15.43 -8.13
CA MET A 231 -3.96 -14.59 -7.44
C MET A 231 -5.35 -15.23 -7.36
N ASP A 232 -5.84 -15.83 -8.45
CA ASP A 232 -7.19 -16.41 -8.46
C ASP A 232 -7.32 -17.57 -7.47
N ALA A 233 -6.27 -18.40 -7.36
CA ALA A 233 -6.21 -19.49 -6.38
C ALA A 233 -6.21 -18.93 -4.95
N MET A 234 -5.44 -17.87 -4.68
CA MET A 234 -5.40 -17.22 -3.37
C MET A 234 -6.73 -16.56 -2.99
N ARG A 235 -7.41 -15.88 -3.94
CA ARG A 235 -8.74 -15.31 -3.73
C ARG A 235 -9.77 -16.38 -3.39
N LYS A 236 -9.73 -17.52 -4.09
CA LYS A 236 -10.60 -18.66 -3.81
C LYS A 236 -10.32 -19.27 -2.43
N ALA A 237 -9.06 -19.30 -2.02
CA ALA A 237 -8.66 -19.77 -0.69
C ALA A 237 -9.00 -18.77 0.44
N GLY A 238 -9.26 -17.51 0.13
CA GLY A 238 -9.50 -16.46 1.12
C GLY A 238 -8.25 -16.02 1.88
N GLU A 239 -7.06 -16.22 1.30
CA GLU A 239 -5.78 -15.86 1.92
C GLU A 239 -4.74 -15.52 0.84
N PHE A 240 -4.16 -14.32 0.91
CA PHE A 240 -2.94 -13.97 0.21
C PHE A 240 -1.70 -14.46 0.97
N LYS A 241 -0.67 -14.86 0.23
CA LYS A 241 0.63 -15.27 0.78
C LYS A 241 1.63 -14.12 0.68
N THR A 242 2.69 -14.13 1.49
CA THR A 242 3.78 -13.13 1.38
C THR A 242 4.43 -13.12 0.00
N SER A 243 4.48 -14.27 -0.67
CA SER A 243 4.97 -14.39 -2.06
C SER A 243 4.16 -13.57 -3.08
N HIS A 244 2.91 -13.22 -2.74
CA HIS A 244 2.12 -12.26 -3.52
C HIS A 244 2.76 -10.87 -3.44
N ASP A 245 2.94 -10.34 -2.23
CA ASP A 245 3.59 -9.03 -2.02
C ASP A 245 5.03 -9.01 -2.56
N ASP A 246 5.79 -10.10 -2.43
CA ASP A 246 7.16 -10.19 -2.96
C ASP A 246 7.19 -10.06 -4.50
N PHE A 247 6.18 -10.62 -5.19
CA PHE A 247 6.03 -10.45 -6.63
C PHE A 247 5.68 -8.99 -6.97
N LEU A 248 4.77 -8.38 -6.20
CA LEU A 248 4.41 -6.96 -6.37
C LEU A 248 5.58 -6.03 -6.05
N LEU A 249 6.43 -6.38 -5.07
CA LEU A 249 7.67 -5.67 -4.78
C LEU A 249 8.56 -5.67 -6.01
N ALA A 250 8.76 -6.83 -6.67
CA ALA A 250 9.54 -6.88 -7.90
C ALA A 250 8.96 -5.97 -9.00
N ILE A 251 7.62 -5.89 -9.15
CA ILE A 251 7.00 -4.93 -10.09
C ILE A 251 7.40 -3.48 -9.75
N ASN A 252 7.24 -3.08 -8.48
CA ASN A 252 7.58 -1.72 -8.03
C ASN A 252 9.09 -1.42 -8.18
N LEU A 253 9.96 -2.37 -7.86
CA LEU A 253 11.41 -2.22 -8.00
C LEU A 253 11.83 -2.10 -9.46
N TYR A 254 11.23 -2.87 -10.37
CA TYR A 254 11.48 -2.76 -11.80
C TYR A 254 11.14 -1.35 -12.30
N TYR A 255 9.93 -0.88 -11.99
CA TYR A 255 9.50 0.48 -12.31
C TYR A 255 10.44 1.56 -11.79
N LEU A 256 10.80 1.45 -10.51
CA LEU A 256 11.64 2.43 -9.82
C LEU A 256 13.06 2.48 -10.40
N LEU A 257 13.66 1.32 -10.68
CA LEU A 257 15.00 1.26 -11.26
C LEU A 257 15.02 1.82 -12.69
N LEU A 258 14.04 1.45 -13.53
CA LEU A 258 13.92 2.00 -14.89
C LEU A 258 13.57 3.49 -14.89
N ALA A 259 12.85 3.99 -13.87
CA ALA A 259 12.65 5.43 -13.68
C ALA A 259 13.99 6.16 -13.44
N GLY A 260 14.96 5.51 -12.80
CA GLY A 260 16.33 6.01 -12.65
C GLY A 260 17.05 6.24 -13.98
N PHE A 261 16.72 5.44 -15.01
CA PHE A 261 17.17 5.59 -16.40
C PHE A 261 16.19 6.40 -17.27
N LYS A 262 15.26 7.11 -16.63
CA LYS A 262 14.23 7.96 -17.27
C LYS A 262 13.22 7.24 -18.16
N VAL A 263 13.16 5.91 -18.11
CA VAL A 263 12.29 5.05 -18.95
C VAL A 263 11.35 4.15 -18.11
N PRO A 264 10.58 4.69 -17.15
CA PRO A 264 9.70 3.88 -16.33
C PRO A 264 8.67 3.15 -17.20
N ARG A 265 8.54 1.84 -16.99
CA ARG A 265 7.64 0.97 -17.74
C ARG A 265 7.23 -0.24 -16.91
N HIS A 266 6.01 -0.74 -17.07
CA HIS A 266 5.59 -1.97 -16.40
C HIS A 266 6.45 -3.13 -16.90
N PRO A 267 6.89 -4.07 -16.05
CA PRO A 267 7.66 -5.24 -16.50
C PRO A 267 6.89 -6.13 -17.49
N PHE A 268 5.56 -6.04 -17.50
CA PHE A 268 4.65 -6.84 -18.33
C PHE A 268 3.94 -6.01 -19.42
N GLU A 269 4.41 -4.80 -19.72
CA GLU A 269 3.80 -3.98 -20.78
C GLU A 269 4.30 -4.42 -22.15
N ALA A 270 3.44 -5.04 -22.96
CA ALA A 270 3.73 -5.43 -24.34
C ALA A 270 2.61 -4.95 -25.28
N ARG A 271 2.94 -4.72 -26.56
CA ARG A 271 2.01 -4.17 -27.55
C ARG A 271 0.76 -5.03 -27.75
N ASP A 272 0.93 -6.35 -27.84
CA ASP A 272 -0.10 -7.28 -28.29
C ASP A 272 -0.51 -8.29 -27.20
N SER A 273 -0.34 -7.95 -25.93
CA SER A 273 -0.70 -8.83 -24.80
C SER A 273 -1.06 -8.03 -23.56
N THR A 274 -2.02 -8.52 -22.78
CA THR A 274 -2.39 -7.86 -21.51
C THR A 274 -1.40 -8.20 -20.40
N HIS A 275 -1.22 -7.29 -19.44
CA HIS A 275 -0.40 -7.53 -18.25
C HIS A 275 -0.80 -8.84 -17.54
N GLY A 276 -2.11 -9.04 -17.33
CA GLY A 276 -2.62 -10.20 -16.59
C GLY A 276 -2.38 -11.54 -17.29
N GLU A 277 -2.40 -11.58 -18.62
CA GLU A 277 -2.03 -12.78 -19.38
C GLU A 277 -0.55 -13.11 -19.25
N LEU A 278 0.32 -12.11 -19.41
CA LEU A 278 1.77 -12.28 -19.30
C LEU A 278 2.19 -12.68 -17.89
N ILE A 279 1.61 -12.05 -16.86
CA ILE A 279 1.81 -12.41 -15.46
C ILE A 279 1.40 -13.88 -15.22
N ARG A 280 0.18 -14.28 -15.57
CA ARG A 280 -0.30 -15.66 -15.35
C ARG A 280 0.57 -16.71 -16.05
N LYS A 281 1.06 -16.39 -17.25
CA LYS A 281 1.94 -17.27 -18.02
C LYS A 281 3.41 -17.18 -17.61
N ARG A 282 3.76 -16.31 -16.66
CA ARG A 282 5.16 -16.02 -16.26
C ARG A 282 6.04 -15.69 -17.46
N ILE A 283 5.52 -14.85 -18.34
CA ILE A 283 6.23 -14.34 -19.50
C ILE A 283 6.73 -12.96 -19.15
N PHE A 284 8.06 -12.77 -19.12
CA PHE A 284 8.69 -11.48 -18.92
C PHE A 284 9.18 -10.91 -20.27
N PRO A 285 8.45 -9.95 -20.88
CA PRO A 285 8.72 -9.47 -22.23
C PRO A 285 10.16 -9.07 -22.53
N VAL A 286 10.85 -8.42 -21.58
CA VAL A 286 12.21 -7.90 -21.82
C VAL A 286 13.25 -9.00 -21.98
N ASP A 287 13.00 -10.21 -21.47
CA ASP A 287 13.86 -11.38 -21.66
C ASP A 287 13.68 -12.01 -23.06
N ASN A 288 12.58 -11.71 -23.75
CA ASN A 288 12.32 -12.15 -25.12
C ASN A 288 11.73 -11.03 -26.01
N PRO A 289 12.53 -9.99 -26.34
CA PRO A 289 12.06 -8.83 -27.09
C PRO A 289 11.74 -9.15 -28.56
N LYS A 290 12.19 -10.31 -29.08
CA LYS A 290 11.86 -10.77 -30.44
C LYS A 290 10.40 -11.20 -30.54
N THR A 291 9.90 -11.89 -29.52
CA THR A 291 8.48 -12.33 -29.46
C THR A 291 7.59 -11.25 -28.86
N TYR A 292 8.07 -10.51 -27.87
CA TYR A 292 7.32 -9.47 -27.18
C TYR A 292 8.01 -8.12 -27.38
N ALA A 293 7.66 -7.41 -28.45
CA ALA A 293 8.29 -6.15 -28.82
C ALA A 293 8.33 -5.17 -27.63
N GLN A 294 9.53 -4.67 -27.33
CA GLN A 294 9.79 -3.64 -26.32
C GLN A 294 10.52 -2.46 -26.98
N PRO A 295 10.29 -1.21 -26.52
CA PRO A 295 11.12 -0.08 -26.94
C PRO A 295 12.60 -0.35 -26.66
N GLN A 296 13.48 -0.02 -27.60
CA GLN A 296 14.92 -0.29 -27.47
C GLN A 296 15.51 0.38 -26.21
N SER A 297 15.06 1.59 -25.88
CA SER A 297 15.46 2.30 -24.67
C SER A 297 15.18 1.54 -23.36
N VAL A 298 14.10 0.76 -23.32
CA VAL A 298 13.75 -0.09 -22.16
C VAL A 298 14.68 -1.30 -22.09
N VAL A 299 14.94 -1.93 -23.23
CA VAL A 299 15.85 -3.08 -23.33
C VAL A 299 17.27 -2.68 -22.91
N ASP A 300 17.74 -1.52 -23.38
CA ASP A 300 19.06 -1.00 -23.05
C ASP A 300 19.17 -0.62 -21.57
N ALA A 301 18.18 0.11 -21.03
CA ALA A 301 18.14 0.44 -19.61
C ALA A 301 18.10 -0.83 -18.72
N TYR A 302 17.33 -1.84 -19.11
CA TYR A 302 17.31 -3.11 -18.39
C TYR A 302 18.68 -3.79 -18.44
N ARG A 303 19.36 -3.83 -19.60
CA ARG A 303 20.71 -4.41 -19.75
C ARG A 303 21.78 -3.70 -18.92
N CYS A 304 21.62 -2.40 -18.68
CA CYS A 304 22.47 -1.62 -17.79
C CYS A 304 22.28 -1.97 -16.29
N LEU A 305 21.21 -2.69 -15.92
CA LEU A 305 21.07 -3.18 -14.56
C LEU A 305 22.12 -4.26 -14.25
N PRO A 306 22.71 -4.23 -13.03
CA PRO A 306 23.65 -5.25 -12.58
C PRO A 306 23.10 -6.67 -12.73
N GLU A 307 23.96 -7.61 -13.10
CA GLU A 307 23.55 -9.00 -13.35
C GLU A 307 22.76 -9.63 -12.19
N PRO A 308 23.14 -9.45 -10.90
CA PRO A 308 22.35 -9.98 -9.79
C PRO A 308 20.91 -9.46 -9.75
N VAL A 309 20.70 -8.19 -10.13
CA VAL A 309 19.38 -7.56 -10.19
C VAL A 309 18.55 -8.14 -11.34
N ARG A 310 19.14 -8.28 -12.53
CA ARG A 310 18.46 -8.90 -13.69
C ARG A 310 18.07 -10.34 -13.41
N LYS A 311 18.98 -11.16 -12.86
CA LYS A 311 18.67 -12.55 -12.46
C LYS A 311 17.52 -12.62 -11.47
N ALA A 312 17.44 -11.69 -10.52
CA ALA A 312 16.36 -11.65 -9.55
C ALA A 312 14.99 -11.32 -10.20
N PHE A 313 14.96 -10.42 -11.19
CA PHE A 313 13.76 -10.16 -11.98
C PHE A 313 13.34 -11.38 -12.81
N THR A 314 14.27 -11.97 -13.59
CA THR A 314 13.99 -13.19 -14.36
C THR A 314 13.51 -14.33 -13.46
N ARG A 315 14.13 -14.55 -12.30
CA ARG A 315 13.68 -15.54 -11.32
C ARG A 315 12.23 -15.27 -10.90
N THR A 316 11.92 -14.05 -10.48
CA THR A 316 10.59 -13.68 -9.97
C THR A 316 9.50 -13.75 -11.03
N PHE A 317 9.77 -13.23 -12.24
CA PHE A 317 8.77 -13.05 -13.28
C PHE A 317 8.62 -14.26 -14.20
N SER A 318 9.67 -15.06 -14.39
CA SER A 318 9.71 -16.15 -15.36
C SER A 318 9.71 -17.55 -14.73
N THR A 319 9.88 -17.66 -13.41
CA THR A 319 9.89 -18.96 -12.71
C THR A 319 8.86 -18.99 -11.57
N PRO A 320 8.46 -20.17 -11.06
CA PRO A 320 7.61 -20.26 -9.87
C PRO A 320 8.25 -19.73 -8.56
N SER A 321 9.58 -19.55 -8.53
CA SER A 321 10.31 -19.09 -7.35
C SER A 321 10.40 -17.57 -7.33
N VAL A 322 9.69 -16.94 -6.39
CA VAL A 322 9.72 -15.48 -6.20
C VAL A 322 10.90 -15.10 -5.29
N VAL A 323 11.61 -14.02 -5.63
CA VAL A 323 12.66 -13.45 -4.77
C VAL A 323 11.99 -12.68 -3.64
N THR A 324 12.32 -13.02 -2.40
CA THR A 324 11.71 -12.42 -1.21
C THR A 324 12.15 -10.98 -0.98
N ALA A 325 11.38 -10.22 -0.20
CA ALA A 325 11.72 -8.87 0.21
C ALA A 325 13.11 -8.77 0.89
N SER A 326 13.47 -9.74 1.73
CA SER A 326 14.79 -9.82 2.37
C SER A 326 15.92 -10.04 1.35
N GLU A 327 15.71 -10.93 0.38
CA GLU A 327 16.68 -11.16 -0.70
C GLU A 327 16.85 -9.91 -1.57
N TRP A 328 15.76 -9.23 -1.95
CA TRP A 328 15.82 -7.97 -2.69
C TRP A 328 16.61 -6.90 -1.97
N ALA A 329 16.38 -6.74 -0.66
CA ALA A 329 17.14 -5.81 0.17
C ALA A 329 18.64 -6.16 0.16
N ALA A 330 19.01 -7.44 0.24
CA ALA A 330 20.41 -7.87 0.20
C ALA A 330 21.07 -7.60 -1.17
N ILE A 331 20.37 -7.92 -2.26
CA ILE A 331 20.84 -7.70 -3.63
C ILE A 331 21.10 -6.22 -3.89
N LEU A 332 20.12 -5.36 -3.59
CA LEU A 332 20.22 -3.93 -3.89
C LEU A 332 21.19 -3.18 -2.96
N LYS A 333 21.47 -3.71 -1.76
CA LYS A 333 22.51 -3.16 -0.86
C LYS A 333 23.93 -3.52 -1.27
N ASN A 334 24.11 -4.49 -2.17
CA ASN A 334 25.43 -4.93 -2.55
C ASN A 334 26.22 -3.76 -3.15
N THR A 335 27.40 -3.47 -2.57
CA THR A 335 28.22 -2.32 -2.97
C THR A 335 28.68 -2.39 -4.43
N ALA A 336 28.86 -3.60 -4.99
CA ALA A 336 29.16 -3.78 -6.41
C ALA A 336 27.98 -3.33 -7.28
N VAL A 337 26.76 -3.74 -6.93
CA VAL A 337 25.51 -3.33 -7.59
C VAL A 337 25.36 -1.81 -7.56
N ILE A 338 25.57 -1.19 -6.39
CA ILE A 338 25.50 0.28 -6.26
C ILE A 338 26.56 0.99 -7.10
N ARG A 339 27.80 0.48 -7.13
CA ARG A 339 28.87 1.06 -7.97
C ARG A 339 28.53 0.96 -9.46
N GLU A 340 28.10 -0.19 -9.93
CA GLU A 340 27.70 -0.38 -11.33
C GLU A 340 26.57 0.58 -11.74
N LEU A 341 25.55 0.75 -10.88
CA LEU A 341 24.47 1.71 -11.13
C LEU A 341 24.93 3.17 -11.13
N ALA A 342 25.99 3.50 -10.41
CA ALA A 342 26.59 4.84 -10.42
C ALA A 342 27.41 5.11 -11.68
N TYR A 343 27.96 4.07 -12.33
CA TYR A 343 28.68 4.21 -13.61
C TYR A 343 27.74 4.20 -14.82
N ALA A 344 26.54 3.65 -14.68
CA ALA A 344 25.54 3.60 -15.74
C ALA A 344 24.69 4.89 -15.85
N SER A 345 24.80 5.79 -14.88
CA SER A 345 24.16 7.12 -14.85
C SER A 345 25.11 8.20 -15.34
#